data_AF-M6KDX3-F1
#
_entry.id   AF-M6KDX3-F1
#
_cell.length_a   1.000
_cell.length_b   1.000
_cell.length_c   1.000
_cell.angle_alpha   90.00
_cell.angle_beta   90.00
_cell.angle_gamma   90.00
#
_symmetry.space_group_name_H-M   'P 1'
#
loop_
_entity.id
_entity.type
_entity.pdbx_description
1 polymer ?
#
loop_
_entity_poly.entity_id
_entity_poly.type
_entity_poly.pdbx_seq_one_letter_code
_entity_poly.pdbx_strand_id
1 'polypeptide(L)'
;MFTPVCIFWGSELQKILVADNIASLIDPVYRNPSEYDGNSLFWAAQGFTWQVYCDFSGYTDIARGCAFLLGFNIPVNFRAPFFGQNVQDLWRRWHITLATWLRDYIYIPLGGSRTSEPRVYLNLITTFTLGGFWHGASWTYVVWGFWHGFWLVIDRLMEKIGVPKLPERGFIWWFVRAFFVYSIFMIGAVFFSCSIYLRCLARSLLWDSVDRRTYKINIKKFSANPIFDRGNFTPYIRIF
;
A
#
# COMPACT_ATOMS: atom_id res chain seq x y z
N MET A 1 -15.15 -23.20 -10.74
CA MET A 1 -15.76 -22.70 -9.50
C MET A 1 -15.07 -23.43 -8.37
N PHE A 2 -14.22 -22.78 -7.57
CA PHE A 2 -13.53 -23.44 -6.46
C PHE A 2 -14.54 -23.73 -5.34
N THR A 3 -14.47 -24.92 -4.73
CA THR A 3 -15.32 -25.27 -3.58
C THR A 3 -14.96 -24.41 -2.37
N PRO A 4 -15.89 -24.17 -1.42
CA PRO A 4 -15.64 -23.35 -0.23
C PRO A 4 -14.44 -23.84 0.59
N VAL A 5 -14.26 -25.16 0.61
CA VAL A 5 -13.12 -25.86 1.19
C VAL A 5 -11.81 -25.45 0.50
N CYS A 6 -11.73 -25.43 -0.83
CA CYS A 6 -10.53 -24.98 -1.55
C CYS A 6 -10.20 -23.49 -1.32
N ILE A 7 -11.22 -22.64 -1.17
CA ILE A 7 -11.02 -21.22 -0.84
C ILE A 7 -10.44 -21.08 0.56
N PHE A 8 -11.01 -21.80 1.54
CA PHE A 8 -10.56 -21.80 2.92
C PHE A 8 -9.11 -22.30 3.04
N TRP A 9 -8.80 -23.50 2.55
CA TRP A 9 -7.44 -24.05 2.62
C TRP A 9 -6.42 -23.25 1.79
N GLY A 10 -6.79 -22.77 0.60
CA GLY A 10 -5.90 -21.92 -0.20
C GLY A 10 -5.55 -20.59 0.47
N SER A 11 -6.51 -20.02 1.20
CA SER A 11 -6.33 -18.75 1.91
C SER A 11 -5.50 -18.87 3.19
N GLU A 12 -5.63 -19.99 3.93
CA GLU A 12 -4.78 -20.27 5.10
C GLU A 12 -3.32 -20.47 4.70
N LEU A 13 -3.05 -21.13 3.57
CA LEU A 13 -1.68 -21.30 3.06
C LEU A 13 -1.02 -19.95 2.74
N GLN A 14 -1.75 -19.02 2.13
CA GLN A 14 -1.21 -17.69 1.83
C GLN A 14 -0.89 -16.88 3.09
N LYS A 15 -1.76 -16.96 4.10
CA LYS A 15 -1.55 -16.22 5.34
C LYS A 15 -0.45 -16.85 6.20
N ILE A 16 -0.62 -18.12 6.57
CA ILE A 16 0.24 -18.80 7.55
C ILE A 16 1.60 -19.13 6.94
N LEU A 17 1.65 -19.62 5.70
CA LEU A 17 2.93 -20.05 5.10
C LEU A 17 3.70 -18.91 4.44
N VAL A 18 3.02 -17.87 3.94
CA VAL A 18 3.69 -16.79 3.20
C VAL A 18 3.73 -15.51 4.03
N ALA A 19 2.57 -14.97 4.43
CA ALA A 19 2.53 -13.67 5.09
C ALA A 19 3.25 -13.67 6.45
N ASP A 20 2.98 -14.65 7.31
CA ASP A 20 3.58 -14.70 8.67
C ASP A 20 5.10 -14.94 8.66
N ASN A 21 5.58 -15.75 7.70
CA ASN A 21 7.02 -15.97 7.50
C ASN A 21 7.72 -14.73 6.96
N ILE A 22 7.10 -14.04 5.99
CA ILE A 22 7.64 -12.78 5.47
C ILE A 22 7.65 -11.71 6.57
N ALA A 23 6.59 -11.62 7.37
CA ALA A 23 6.50 -10.69 8.52
C ALA A 23 7.72 -10.83 9.42
N SER A 24 7.96 -12.06 9.90
CA SER A 24 9.05 -12.38 10.80
C SER A 24 10.42 -12.02 10.23
N LEU A 25 10.58 -12.10 8.91
CA LEU A 25 11.82 -11.75 8.21
C LEU A 25 12.04 -10.24 8.09
N ILE A 26 10.99 -9.46 7.78
CA ILE A 26 11.11 -8.03 7.51
C ILE A 26 10.94 -7.15 8.75
N ASP A 27 10.26 -7.66 9.79
CA ASP A 27 9.98 -6.92 11.03
C ASP A 27 11.21 -6.25 11.67
N PRO A 28 12.38 -6.91 11.78
CA PRO A 28 13.58 -6.27 12.33
C PRO A 28 14.02 -5.04 11.53
N VAL A 29 13.89 -5.10 10.21
CA VAL A 29 14.25 -4.01 9.29
C VAL A 29 13.31 -2.81 9.47
N TYR A 30 12.02 -3.05 9.69
CA TYR A 30 11.04 -2.00 9.94
C TYR A 30 11.16 -1.38 11.34
N ARG A 31 11.65 -2.14 12.33
CA ARG A 31 11.89 -1.62 13.70
C ARG A 31 13.09 -0.68 13.75
N ASN A 32 14.20 -1.05 13.14
CA ASN A 32 15.46 -0.28 13.18
C ASN A 32 16.03 0.01 11.78
N PRO A 33 15.32 0.75 10.92
CA PRO A 33 15.71 0.90 9.51
C PRO A 33 17.07 1.58 9.31
N SER A 34 17.53 2.39 10.28
CA SER A 34 18.84 3.06 10.22
C SER A 34 20.03 2.12 10.41
N GLU A 35 19.79 0.88 10.88
CA GLU A 35 20.84 -0.13 11.09
C GLU A 35 21.06 -1.00 9.85
N TYR A 36 20.20 -0.87 8.83
CA TYR A 36 20.23 -1.67 7.62
C TYR A 36 20.62 -0.82 6.40
N ASP A 37 21.28 -1.45 5.44
CA ASP A 37 21.66 -0.83 4.18
C ASP A 37 20.47 -0.71 3.21
N GLY A 38 20.67 0.07 2.13
CA GLY A 38 19.61 0.32 1.15
C GLY A 38 19.08 -0.94 0.45
N ASN A 39 19.91 -1.97 0.23
CA ASN A 39 19.46 -3.22 -0.38
C ASN A 39 18.57 -4.02 0.57
N SER A 40 18.91 -4.07 1.86
CA SER A 40 18.05 -4.66 2.89
C SER A 40 16.69 -3.95 2.98
N LEU A 41 16.67 -2.62 2.93
CA LEU A 41 15.42 -1.84 2.90
C LEU A 41 14.57 -2.11 1.65
N PHE A 42 15.21 -2.28 0.49
CA PHE A 42 14.53 -2.62 -0.75
C PHE A 42 13.85 -4.00 -0.67
N TRP A 43 14.55 -5.03 -0.17
CA TRP A 43 13.96 -6.35 0.01
C TRP A 43 12.88 -6.38 1.08
N ALA A 44 13.00 -5.56 2.13
CA ALA A 44 11.94 -5.38 3.12
C ALA A 44 10.68 -4.78 2.49
N ALA A 45 10.80 -3.78 1.60
CA ALA A 45 9.66 -3.20 0.88
C ALA A 45 8.97 -4.22 -0.06
N GLN A 46 9.76 -5.05 -0.74
CA GLN A 46 9.24 -6.17 -1.53
C GLN A 46 8.48 -7.16 -0.64
N GLY A 47 9.09 -7.58 0.46
CA GLY A 47 8.47 -8.47 1.44
C GLY A 47 7.14 -7.91 1.96
N PHE A 48 7.13 -6.65 2.40
CA PHE A 48 5.92 -5.99 2.89
C PHE A 48 4.79 -5.97 1.85
N THR A 49 5.14 -5.72 0.58
CA THR A 49 4.16 -5.70 -0.53
C THR A 49 3.47 -7.06 -0.71
N TRP A 50 4.23 -8.15 -0.62
CA TRP A 50 3.68 -9.50 -0.70
C TRP A 50 2.97 -9.92 0.60
N GLN A 51 3.50 -9.54 1.75
CA GLN A 51 2.88 -9.77 3.05
C GLN A 51 1.48 -9.16 3.10
N VAL A 52 1.34 -7.86 2.80
CA VAL A 52 0.04 -7.17 2.87
C VAL A 52 -0.96 -7.78 1.89
N TYR A 53 -0.51 -8.18 0.70
CA TYR A 53 -1.36 -8.88 -0.26
C TYR A 53 -1.83 -10.24 0.25
N CYS A 54 -0.91 -11.10 0.68
CA CYS A 54 -1.21 -12.45 1.13
C CYS A 54 -2.05 -12.45 2.41
N ASP A 55 -1.79 -11.53 3.33
CA ASP A 55 -2.56 -11.39 4.57
C ASP A 55 -4.00 -10.94 4.29
N PHE A 56 -4.18 -9.84 3.54
CA PHE A 56 -5.52 -9.33 3.23
C PHE A 56 -6.32 -10.28 2.32
N SER A 57 -5.68 -10.85 1.30
CA SER A 57 -6.32 -11.83 0.43
C SER A 57 -6.74 -13.06 1.24
N GLY A 58 -5.84 -13.56 2.10
CA GLY A 58 -6.11 -14.67 3.00
C GLY A 58 -7.32 -14.41 3.90
N TYR A 59 -7.33 -13.30 4.65
CA TYR A 59 -8.45 -12.94 5.52
C TYR A 59 -9.78 -12.82 4.78
N THR A 60 -9.77 -12.16 3.62
CA THR A 60 -11.02 -11.94 2.87
C THR A 60 -11.56 -13.22 2.28
N ASP A 61 -10.71 -14.16 1.85
CA ASP A 61 -11.16 -15.47 1.38
C ASP A 61 -11.65 -16.39 2.51
N ILE A 62 -11.04 -16.34 3.70
CA ILE A 62 -11.58 -17.00 4.92
C ILE A 62 -12.98 -16.46 5.21
N ALA A 63 -13.15 -15.13 5.24
CA ALA A 63 -14.44 -14.51 5.49
C ALA A 63 -15.50 -14.92 4.44
N ARG A 64 -15.11 -15.03 3.17
CA ARG A 64 -15.97 -15.52 2.08
C ARG A 64 -16.34 -16.99 2.25
N GLY A 65 -15.40 -17.84 2.67
CA GLY A 65 -15.65 -19.24 3.01
C GLY A 65 -16.68 -19.39 4.13
N CYS A 66 -16.50 -18.64 5.23
CA CYS A 66 -17.44 -18.62 6.36
C CYS A 66 -18.82 -18.11 5.95
N ALA A 67 -18.89 -17.02 5.20
CA ALA A 67 -20.15 -16.47 4.70
C ALA A 67 -20.90 -17.49 3.81
N PHE A 68 -20.17 -18.22 2.95
CA PHE A 68 -20.75 -19.24 2.10
C PHE A 68 -21.36 -20.40 2.92
N LEU A 69 -20.69 -20.83 3.99
CA LEU A 69 -21.23 -21.85 4.91
C LEU A 69 -22.52 -21.38 5.60
N LEU A 70 -22.67 -20.07 5.82
CA LEU A 70 -23.88 -19.45 6.37
C LEU A 70 -24.95 -19.16 5.29
N GLY A 71 -24.73 -19.55 4.04
CA GLY A 71 -25.66 -19.33 2.93
C GLY A 71 -25.55 -17.96 2.24
N PHE A 72 -24.55 -17.15 2.60
CA PHE A 72 -24.30 -15.84 1.98
C PHE A 72 -23.21 -15.93 0.90
N ASN A 73 -23.46 -15.33 -0.26
CA ASN A 73 -22.47 -15.20 -1.32
C ASN A 73 -21.93 -13.76 -1.38
N ILE A 74 -20.76 -13.54 -0.79
CA ILE A 74 -20.08 -12.24 -0.78
C ILE A 74 -19.01 -12.11 -1.89
N PRO A 75 -18.85 -10.91 -2.47
CA PRO A 75 -17.98 -10.69 -3.63
C PRO A 75 -16.49 -10.96 -3.34
N VAL A 76 -15.75 -11.32 -4.39
CA VAL A 76 -14.29 -11.49 -4.36
C VAL A 76 -13.62 -10.13 -4.12
N ASN A 77 -12.60 -10.10 -3.25
CA ASN A 77 -11.91 -8.86 -2.93
C ASN A 77 -10.58 -8.67 -3.69
N PHE A 78 -9.92 -9.76 -4.09
CA PHE A 78 -8.64 -9.71 -4.82
C PHE A 78 -8.65 -10.58 -6.09
N ARG A 79 -8.10 -10.06 -7.19
CA ARG A 79 -7.99 -10.77 -8.48
C ARG A 79 -6.60 -10.63 -9.09
N ALA A 80 -5.62 -11.24 -8.44
CA ALA A 80 -4.22 -11.22 -8.84
C ALA A 80 -3.75 -9.81 -9.26
N PRO A 81 -3.77 -8.84 -8.31
CA PRO A 81 -3.65 -7.41 -8.59
C PRO A 81 -2.31 -7.03 -9.24
N PHE A 82 -1.24 -7.73 -8.91
CA PHE A 82 0.10 -7.47 -9.44
C PHE A 82 0.29 -7.93 -10.90
N PHE A 83 -0.71 -8.57 -11.50
CA PHE A 83 -0.77 -8.80 -12.95
C PHE A 83 -1.59 -7.74 -13.69
N GLY A 84 -1.97 -6.65 -13.01
CA GLY A 84 -2.64 -5.51 -13.62
C GLY A 84 -1.80 -4.90 -14.75
N GLN A 85 -2.45 -4.53 -15.86
CA GLN A 85 -1.75 -4.01 -17.05
C GLN A 85 -1.64 -2.48 -17.09
N ASN A 86 -2.31 -1.79 -16.16
CA ASN A 86 -2.20 -0.35 -15.91
C ASN A 86 -2.67 -0.06 -14.47
N VAL A 87 -2.55 1.20 -14.04
CA VAL A 87 -2.87 1.60 -12.67
C VAL A 87 -4.37 1.45 -12.39
N GLN A 88 -5.23 1.70 -13.38
CA GLN A 88 -6.66 1.48 -13.22
C GLN A 88 -7.01 -0.02 -13.03
N ASP A 89 -6.37 -0.91 -13.78
CA ASP A 89 -6.56 -2.37 -13.69
C ASP A 89 -6.09 -2.92 -12.35
N LEU A 90 -4.98 -2.40 -11.81
CA LEU A 90 -4.53 -2.69 -10.44
C LEU A 90 -5.64 -2.44 -9.41
N TRP A 91 -6.24 -1.25 -9.40
CA TRP A 91 -7.29 -0.90 -8.45
C TRP A 91 -8.64 -1.58 -8.71
N ARG A 92 -8.86 -2.11 -9.92
CA ARG A 92 -10.00 -3.00 -10.22
C ARG A 92 -9.79 -4.44 -9.73
N ARG A 93 -8.56 -4.79 -9.33
CA ARG A 93 -8.18 -6.13 -8.85
C ARG A 93 -7.75 -6.15 -7.39
N TRP A 94 -7.40 -5.00 -6.83
CA TRP A 94 -7.01 -4.81 -5.44
C TRP A 94 -8.19 -4.30 -4.61
N HIS A 95 -8.51 -4.99 -3.51
CA HIS A 95 -9.52 -4.59 -2.54
C HIS A 95 -10.84 -4.10 -3.20
N ILE A 96 -11.37 -4.94 -4.09
CA ILE A 96 -12.49 -4.64 -5.00
C ILE A 96 -13.71 -4.09 -4.27
N THR A 97 -14.03 -4.59 -3.09
CA THR A 97 -15.22 -4.14 -2.34
C THR A 97 -15.04 -2.71 -1.84
N LEU A 98 -13.87 -2.37 -1.28
CA LEU A 98 -13.54 -1.00 -0.87
C LEU A 98 -13.43 -0.07 -2.07
N ALA A 99 -12.77 -0.50 -3.15
CA ALA A 99 -12.65 0.30 -4.36
C ALA A 99 -14.03 0.64 -4.94
N THR A 100 -14.95 -0.33 -4.91
CA THR A 100 -16.37 -0.12 -5.31
C THR A 100 -17.06 0.86 -4.37
N TRP A 101 -16.87 0.73 -3.06
CA TRP A 101 -17.45 1.64 -2.07
C TRP A 101 -16.95 3.08 -2.25
N LEU A 102 -15.63 3.29 -2.37
CA LEU A 102 -15.03 4.61 -2.62
C LEU A 102 -15.57 5.22 -3.92
N ARG A 103 -15.73 4.40 -4.97
CA ARG A 103 -16.31 4.84 -6.23
C ARG A 103 -17.77 5.31 -6.04
N ASP A 104 -18.59 4.51 -5.38
CA ASP A 104 -20.03 4.73 -5.31
C ASP A 104 -20.43 5.82 -4.32
N TYR A 105 -19.70 5.94 -3.21
CA TYR A 105 -20.03 6.85 -2.12
C TYR A 105 -19.17 8.11 -2.06
N ILE A 106 -18.05 8.18 -2.79
CA ILE A 106 -17.20 9.37 -2.83
C ILE A 106 -17.05 9.88 -4.27
N TYR A 107 -16.51 9.06 -5.17
CA TYR A 107 -16.17 9.53 -6.53
C TYR A 107 -17.40 9.94 -7.35
N ILE A 108 -18.45 9.11 -7.40
CA ILE A 108 -19.68 9.40 -8.15
C ILE A 108 -20.40 10.64 -7.59
N PRO A 109 -20.62 10.77 -6.27
CA PRO A 109 -21.21 11.98 -5.68
C PRO A 109 -20.44 13.28 -5.97
N LEU A 110 -19.10 13.22 -6.14
CA LEU A 110 -18.29 14.37 -6.55
C LEU A 110 -18.44 14.76 -8.03
N GLY A 111 -19.29 14.05 -8.79
CA GLY A 111 -19.53 14.24 -10.22
C GLY A 111 -18.92 13.15 -11.10
N GLY A 112 -18.14 12.23 -10.52
CA GLY A 112 -17.53 11.11 -11.20
C GLY A 112 -16.74 11.51 -12.45
N SER A 113 -16.98 10.79 -13.55
CA SER A 113 -16.38 11.09 -14.86
C SER A 113 -17.26 11.95 -15.78
N ARG A 114 -18.34 12.55 -15.25
CA ARG A 114 -19.30 13.36 -16.04
C ARG A 114 -19.00 14.87 -15.98
N THR A 115 -17.97 15.27 -15.26
CA THR A 115 -17.53 16.67 -15.11
C THR A 115 -16.40 17.02 -16.07
N SER A 116 -15.97 18.29 -16.07
CA SER A 116 -14.79 18.71 -16.82
C SER A 116 -13.54 17.92 -16.42
N GLU A 117 -12.61 17.71 -17.35
CA GLU A 117 -11.41 16.88 -17.13
C GLU A 117 -10.57 17.30 -15.89
N PRO A 118 -10.29 18.60 -15.64
CA PRO A 118 -9.60 19.00 -14.41
C PRO A 118 -10.35 18.59 -13.13
N ARG A 119 -11.69 18.62 -13.18
CA ARG A 119 -12.54 18.19 -12.06
C ARG A 119 -12.48 16.68 -11.86
N VAL A 120 -12.42 15.90 -12.94
CA VAL A 120 -12.21 14.45 -12.87
C VAL A 120 -10.89 14.11 -12.17
N TYR A 121 -9.81 14.82 -12.51
CA TYR A 121 -8.50 14.61 -11.88
C TYR A 121 -8.53 14.92 -10.38
N LEU A 122 -9.14 16.05 -10.00
CA LEU A 122 -9.33 16.41 -8.61
C LEU A 122 -10.19 15.38 -7.86
N ASN A 123 -11.25 14.87 -8.49
CA ASN A 123 -12.12 13.86 -7.90
C ASN A 123 -11.37 12.54 -7.65
N LEU A 124 -10.49 12.12 -8.58
CA LEU A 124 -9.64 10.92 -8.40
C LEU A 124 -8.67 11.09 -7.23
N ILE A 125 -7.92 12.19 -7.21
CA ILE A 125 -6.99 12.48 -6.11
C ILE A 125 -7.74 12.55 -4.78
N THR A 126 -8.82 13.33 -4.71
CA THR A 126 -9.63 13.47 -3.49
C THR A 126 -10.17 12.13 -3.01
N THR A 127 -10.71 11.30 -3.91
CA THR A 127 -11.27 9.99 -3.54
C THR A 127 -10.20 9.09 -2.93
N PHE A 128 -9.02 9.01 -3.55
CA PHE A 128 -7.93 8.17 -3.05
C PHE A 128 -7.29 8.73 -1.78
N THR A 129 -7.12 10.04 -1.67
CA THR A 129 -6.62 10.68 -0.45
C THR A 129 -7.58 10.49 0.73
N LEU A 130 -8.89 10.59 0.51
CA LEU A 130 -9.89 10.28 1.53
C LEU A 130 -9.89 8.78 1.89
N GLY A 131 -9.69 7.90 0.90
CA GLY A 131 -9.47 6.47 1.15
C GLY A 131 -8.22 6.21 1.99
N GLY A 132 -7.14 6.96 1.75
CA GLY A 132 -5.96 6.95 2.62
C GLY A 132 -6.27 7.41 4.03
N PHE A 133 -6.98 8.53 4.18
CA PHE A 133 -7.40 9.05 5.48
C PHE A 133 -8.25 8.04 6.28
N TRP A 134 -9.08 7.24 5.59
CA TRP A 134 -9.86 6.16 6.23
C TRP A 134 -8.98 5.11 6.92
N HIS A 135 -7.77 4.85 6.43
CA HIS A 135 -6.84 3.89 7.06
C HIS A 135 -6.14 4.42 8.33
N GLY A 136 -6.17 5.73 8.59
CA GLY A 136 -5.67 6.29 9.85
C GLY A 136 -5.25 7.75 9.79
N ALA A 137 -5.02 8.33 10.98
CA ALA A 137 -4.73 9.77 11.14
C ALA A 137 -3.27 10.19 10.84
N SER A 138 -2.41 9.27 10.40
CA SER A 138 -1.03 9.61 10.05
C SER A 138 -0.94 10.22 8.64
N TRP A 139 -0.09 11.23 8.48
CA TRP A 139 0.21 11.84 7.16
C TRP A 139 0.69 10.84 6.11
N THR A 140 1.25 9.72 6.54
CA THR A 140 1.70 8.63 5.67
C THR A 140 0.59 8.03 4.84
N TYR A 141 -0.60 7.85 5.42
CA TYR A 141 -1.76 7.33 4.71
C TYR A 141 -2.34 8.37 3.73
N VAL A 142 -2.26 9.66 4.06
CA VAL A 142 -2.63 10.75 3.16
C VAL A 142 -1.70 10.77 1.93
N VAL A 143 -0.39 10.65 2.16
CA VAL A 143 0.62 10.57 1.08
C VAL A 143 0.42 9.32 0.24
N TRP A 144 0.14 8.17 0.86
CA TRP A 144 -0.21 6.94 0.16
C TRP A 144 -1.42 7.10 -0.76
N GLY A 145 -2.51 7.69 -0.23
CA GLY A 145 -3.72 7.96 -1.01
C GLY A 145 -3.43 8.92 -2.16
N PHE A 146 -2.72 10.02 -1.88
CA PHE A 146 -2.30 10.96 -2.92
C PHE A 146 -1.45 10.29 -4.01
N TRP A 147 -0.47 9.46 -3.64
CA TRP A 147 0.41 8.74 -4.57
C TRP A 147 -0.40 7.92 -5.59
N HIS A 148 -1.38 7.16 -5.12
CA HIS A 148 -2.21 6.34 -6.00
C HIS A 148 -3.22 7.15 -6.81
N GLY A 149 -3.82 8.19 -6.22
CA GLY A 149 -4.67 9.13 -6.95
C GLY A 149 -3.91 9.86 -8.06
N PHE A 150 -2.67 10.27 -7.79
CA PHE A 150 -1.78 10.90 -8.76
C PHE A 150 -1.47 9.99 -9.94
N TRP A 151 -1.09 8.73 -9.69
CA TRP A 151 -0.81 7.78 -10.77
C TRP A 151 -2.03 7.44 -11.63
N LEU A 152 -3.24 7.46 -11.07
CA LEU A 152 -4.47 7.34 -11.84
C LEU A 152 -4.73 8.55 -12.73
N VAL A 153 -4.41 9.76 -12.27
CA VAL A 153 -4.47 10.97 -13.09
C VAL A 153 -3.46 10.91 -14.22
N ILE A 154 -2.23 10.45 -13.96
CA ILE A 154 -1.20 10.27 -14.99
C ILE A 154 -1.65 9.24 -16.03
N ASP A 155 -2.15 8.08 -15.61
CA ASP A 155 -2.65 7.03 -16.50
C ASP A 155 -3.74 7.59 -17.44
N ARG A 156 -4.72 8.32 -16.87
CA ARG A 156 -5.79 8.98 -17.65
C ARG A 156 -5.26 10.09 -18.57
N LEU A 157 -4.30 10.89 -18.11
CA LEU A 157 -3.71 11.96 -18.91
C LEU A 157 -2.94 11.41 -20.11
N MET A 158 -2.16 10.34 -19.90
CA MET A 158 -1.42 9.65 -20.96
C MET A 158 -2.36 9.10 -22.03
N GLU A 159 -3.49 8.52 -21.63
CA GLU A 159 -4.54 8.09 -22.56
C GLU A 159 -5.11 9.25 -23.37
N LYS A 160 -5.35 10.40 -22.71
CA LYS A 160 -5.95 11.57 -23.35
C LYS A 160 -5.02 12.24 -24.37
N ILE A 161 -3.74 12.40 -24.03
CA ILE A 161 -2.76 13.06 -24.92
C ILE A 161 -2.22 12.11 -25.99
N GLY A 162 -2.68 10.85 -26.01
CA GLY A 162 -2.30 9.87 -27.01
C GLY A 162 -0.85 9.40 -26.88
N VAL A 163 -0.30 9.32 -25.66
CA VAL A 163 1.03 8.74 -25.46
C VAL A 163 0.99 7.30 -25.98
N PRO A 164 1.94 6.90 -26.85
CA PRO A 164 2.00 5.53 -27.35
C PRO A 164 2.04 4.55 -26.17
N LYS A 165 1.01 3.70 -26.06
CA LYS A 165 0.98 2.65 -25.05
C LYS A 165 2.03 1.59 -25.42
N LEU A 166 2.62 0.96 -24.40
CA LEU A 166 3.45 -0.22 -24.60
C LEU A 166 2.67 -1.28 -25.39
N PRO A 167 3.33 -2.05 -26.27
CA PRO A 167 2.66 -3.01 -27.14
C PRO A 167 1.71 -3.93 -26.38
N GLU A 168 0.48 -4.08 -26.91
CA GLU A 168 -0.55 -4.85 -26.22
C GLU A 168 -0.29 -6.35 -26.22
N ARG A 169 0.41 -6.82 -27.24
CA ARG A 169 0.72 -8.22 -27.50
C ARG A 169 2.18 -8.51 -27.19
N GLY A 170 2.43 -9.74 -26.76
CA GLY A 170 3.76 -10.25 -26.45
C GLY A 170 3.95 -10.47 -24.95
N PHE A 171 4.48 -11.64 -24.62
CA PHE A 171 4.73 -12.06 -23.24
C PHE A 171 5.63 -11.06 -22.50
N ILE A 172 6.70 -10.60 -23.14
CA ILE A 172 7.64 -9.64 -22.54
C ILE A 172 6.94 -8.33 -22.16
N TRP A 173 6.15 -7.75 -23.06
CA TRP A 173 5.45 -6.49 -22.80
C TRP A 173 4.38 -6.60 -21.72
N TRP A 174 3.74 -7.77 -21.62
CA TRP A 174 2.85 -8.07 -20.51
C TRP A 174 3.58 -8.04 -19.16
N PHE A 175 4.75 -8.65 -19.07
CA PHE A 175 5.58 -8.63 -17.85
C PHE A 175 6.08 -7.22 -17.54
N VAL A 176 6.52 -6.46 -18.54
CA VAL A 176 6.99 -5.08 -18.36
C VAL A 176 5.89 -4.20 -17.77
N ARG A 177 4.66 -4.28 -18.29
CA ARG A 177 3.51 -3.53 -17.75
C ARG A 177 3.16 -3.96 -16.33
N ALA A 178 3.08 -5.26 -16.08
CA ALA A 178 2.79 -5.80 -14.75
C ALA A 178 3.85 -5.35 -13.74
N PHE A 179 5.13 -5.43 -14.10
CA PHE A 179 6.24 -4.99 -13.27
C PHE A 179 6.17 -3.48 -12.97
N PHE A 180 5.90 -2.65 -13.98
CA PHE A 180 5.76 -1.21 -13.80
C PHE A 180 4.64 -0.85 -12.81
N VAL A 181 3.46 -1.46 -12.98
CA VAL A 181 2.31 -1.26 -12.09
C VAL A 181 2.60 -1.78 -10.68
N TYR A 182 3.27 -2.93 -10.57
CA TYR A 182 3.74 -3.48 -9.30
C TYR A 182 4.72 -2.53 -8.60
N SER A 183 5.68 -1.94 -9.31
CA SER A 183 6.62 -0.98 -8.72
C SER A 183 5.91 0.26 -8.17
N ILE A 184 4.90 0.78 -8.87
CA ILE A 184 4.05 1.88 -8.36
C ILE A 184 3.37 1.46 -7.06
N PHE A 185 2.83 0.24 -7.00
CA PHE A 185 2.20 -0.27 -5.80
C PHE A 185 3.20 -0.42 -4.65
N MET A 186 4.37 -1.03 -4.90
CA MET A 186 5.42 -1.24 -3.91
C MET A 186 5.91 0.07 -3.30
N ILE A 187 6.14 1.11 -4.11
CA ILE A 187 6.53 2.44 -3.62
C ILE A 187 5.42 3.03 -2.74
N GLY A 188 4.16 2.88 -3.15
CA GLY A 188 3.01 3.23 -2.32
C GLY A 188 3.05 2.50 -0.97
N ALA A 189 3.25 1.18 -1.00
CA ALA A 189 3.28 0.34 0.18
C ALA A 189 4.35 0.77 1.20
N VAL A 190 5.46 1.37 0.76
CA VAL A 190 6.45 1.97 1.68
C VAL A 190 5.84 3.08 2.53
N PHE A 191 5.05 3.99 1.92
CA PHE A 191 4.34 5.03 2.67
C PHE A 191 3.29 4.41 3.60
N PHE A 192 2.58 3.39 3.15
CA PHE A 192 1.56 2.69 3.96
C PHE A 192 2.17 1.98 5.18
N SER A 193 3.33 1.33 5.00
CA SER A 193 4.02 0.57 6.03
C SER A 193 4.60 1.42 7.16
N CYS A 194 4.84 2.71 6.93
CA CYS A 194 5.82 3.41 7.75
C CYS A 194 5.44 4.81 8.21
N SER A 195 4.93 4.87 9.45
CA SER A 195 4.93 6.08 10.29
C SER A 195 6.33 6.59 10.67
N ILE A 196 7.41 5.90 10.28
CA ILE A 196 8.80 6.18 10.68
C ILE A 196 9.72 6.62 9.52
N TYR A 197 9.50 6.21 8.26
CA TYR A 197 10.38 6.55 7.14
C TYR A 197 10.36 8.03 6.79
N LEU A 198 9.25 8.76 7.00
CA LEU A 198 9.24 10.21 6.84
C LEU A 198 10.22 10.89 7.82
N ARG A 199 10.43 10.34 9.03
CA ARG A 199 11.42 10.86 9.98
C ARG A 199 12.84 10.51 9.57
N CYS A 200 13.09 9.30 9.08
CA CYS A 200 14.43 8.88 8.65
C CYS A 200 14.85 9.54 7.32
N LEU A 201 13.94 9.68 6.34
CA LEU A 201 14.19 10.35 5.07
C LEU A 201 14.29 11.87 5.24
N ALA A 202 13.43 12.49 6.07
CA ALA A 202 13.60 13.88 6.45
C ALA A 202 14.92 14.06 7.20
N ARG A 203 15.31 13.12 8.07
CA ARG A 203 16.62 13.17 8.73
C ARG A 203 17.76 13.00 7.73
N SER A 204 17.73 12.06 6.78
CA SER A 204 18.84 11.91 5.82
C SER A 204 18.95 13.10 4.85
N LEU A 205 17.83 13.67 4.41
CA LEU A 205 17.80 14.85 3.53
C LEU A 205 18.13 16.15 4.28
N LEU A 206 17.71 16.28 5.55
CA LEU A 206 18.03 17.46 6.38
C LEU A 206 19.42 17.35 7.03
N TRP A 207 19.93 16.16 7.31
CA TRP A 207 21.26 15.95 7.90
C TRP A 207 22.38 16.30 6.92
N ASP A 208 22.17 16.10 5.61
CA ASP A 208 23.11 16.62 4.60
C ASP A 208 23.10 18.16 4.54
N SER A 209 22.00 18.82 4.92
CA SER A 209 21.90 20.28 4.98
C SER A 209 22.31 20.89 6.34
N VAL A 210 22.29 20.09 7.40
CA VAL A 210 22.58 20.46 8.78
C VAL A 210 23.49 19.40 9.39
N ASP A 211 24.75 19.34 8.95
CA ASP A 211 25.90 19.48 9.85
C ASP A 211 27.25 19.22 9.15
N ARG A 212 28.04 20.29 8.99
CA ARG A 212 29.50 20.23 8.88
C ARG A 212 30.19 21.23 9.80
N ARG A 213 29.48 21.87 10.75
CA ARG A 213 30.03 22.98 11.56
C ARG A 213 29.65 23.00 13.04
N THR A 214 28.75 22.15 13.55
CA THR A 214 28.17 22.39 14.89
C THR A 214 28.32 21.23 15.90
N TYR A 215 28.80 20.04 15.53
CA TYR A 215 29.01 18.94 16.49
C TYR A 215 30.40 18.94 17.17
N LYS A 216 30.70 19.99 17.94
CA LYS A 216 31.78 19.94 18.95
C LYS A 216 31.36 20.29 20.38
N ILE A 217 30.07 20.44 20.69
CA ILE A 217 29.66 20.86 22.04
C ILE A 217 28.52 19.98 22.59
N ASN A 218 28.87 19.25 23.67
CA ASN A 218 28.02 18.67 24.73
C ASN A 218 27.22 17.36 24.50
N ILE A 219 27.92 16.22 24.49
CA ILE A 219 27.36 14.89 24.81
C ILE A 219 27.51 14.56 26.30
N LYS A 220 26.98 15.40 27.21
CA LYS A 220 27.00 15.09 28.66
C LYS A 220 25.74 15.46 29.46
N LYS A 221 24.64 15.89 28.83
CA LYS A 221 23.50 16.45 29.60
C LYS A 221 22.11 15.85 29.35
N PHE A 222 21.99 14.69 28.70
CA PHE A 222 20.67 14.06 28.45
C PHE A 222 20.57 12.60 28.93
N SER A 223 21.28 12.25 30.02
CA SER A 223 21.05 11.00 30.77
C SER A 223 20.34 11.29 32.09
N ALA A 224 19.08 11.71 32.08
CA ALA A 224 18.19 11.68 33.25
C ALA A 224 16.77 12.13 32.88
N ASN A 225 15.88 11.20 32.53
CA ASN A 225 14.46 11.30 32.88
C ASN A 225 13.73 9.96 32.67
N PRO A 226 13.35 9.24 33.74
CA PRO A 226 12.75 7.91 33.67
C PRO A 226 11.20 7.93 33.64
N ILE A 227 10.58 8.81 32.86
CA ILE A 227 9.11 9.03 32.89
C ILE A 227 8.38 8.51 31.64
N PHE A 228 9.08 8.10 30.58
CA PHE A 228 8.45 7.62 29.33
C PHE A 228 8.36 6.09 29.19
N ASP A 229 8.68 5.33 30.23
CA ASP A 229 8.83 3.85 30.16
C ASP A 229 7.53 3.04 30.42
N ARG A 230 6.34 3.67 30.39
CA ARG A 230 5.07 2.93 30.50
C ARG A 230 4.04 3.43 29.48
N GLY A 231 4.03 2.78 28.32
CA GLY A 231 2.95 2.87 27.35
C GLY A 231 2.98 1.65 26.45
N ASN A 232 2.06 0.73 26.68
CA ASN A 232 1.84 -0.52 25.93
C ASN A 232 2.07 -0.37 24.42
N PHE A 233 3.19 -0.90 23.93
CA PHE A 233 3.36 -1.22 22.53
C PHE A 233 2.60 -2.51 22.24
N THR A 234 1.33 -2.40 21.83
CA THR A 234 0.69 -3.46 21.03
C THR A 234 1.32 -3.44 19.64
N PRO A 235 1.99 -4.52 19.19
CA PRO A 235 2.41 -4.64 17.82
C PRO A 235 1.28 -5.32 17.02
N TYR A 236 1.18 -4.96 15.73
CA TYR A 236 0.31 -5.58 14.72
C TYR A 236 -1.18 -5.24 14.70
N ILE A 237 -1.59 -4.82 13.50
CA ILE A 237 -2.93 -4.92 12.92
C ILE A 237 -4.00 -4.11 13.64
N ARG A 238 -4.13 -2.83 13.25
CA ARG A 238 -5.46 -2.19 13.23
C ARG A 238 -6.06 -2.46 11.85
N ILE A 239 -6.75 -3.59 11.71
CA ILE A 239 -7.87 -3.68 10.78
C ILE A 239 -8.98 -2.90 11.43
N PHE A 240 -9.15 -1.64 11.03
CA PHE A 240 -10.41 -0.95 10.75
C PHE A 240 -10.07 0.33 9.99
#